data_AF-M6R7U1-F1
#
_entry.id   AF-M6R7U1-F1
#
_cell.length_a   1.000
_cell.length_b   1.000
_cell.length_c   1.000
_cell.angle_alpha   90.00
_cell.angle_beta   90.00
_cell.angle_gamma   90.00
#
_symmetry.space_group_name_H-M   'P 1'
#
loop_
_entity.id
_entity.type
_entity.pdbx_description
1 polymer ?
#
loop_
_entity_poly.entity_id
_entity_poly.type
_entity_poly.pdbx_seq_one_letter_code
_entity_poly.pdbx_strand_id
1 'polypeptide(L)'
;YNPESGHLAQYNPVSGSLYCMYSRVGSYNWNWVTWALCSDAPISKDNPAFWNVSYETEEGGMIMDYQGNALRVARYGPNWGVAYAAKLSYLKKDTTYNPTSLFIVDRNLLNWVRYTASNLGKTDQYCPAGKKENHNITIKGIYHRAFN
;
A
#
# COMPACT_ATOMS: atom_id res chain seq x y z
N TYR A 1 -1.65 8.95 3.33
CA TYR A 1 -1.52 7.87 2.33
C TYR A 1 -2.67 8.01 1.38
N ASN A 2 -2.42 8.04 0.08
CA ASN A 2 -3.48 7.96 -0.93
C ASN A 2 -3.51 6.51 -1.47
N PRO A 3 -4.60 5.76 -1.29
CA PRO A 3 -4.69 4.37 -1.76
C PRO A 3 -4.86 4.21 -3.27
N GLU A 4 -5.24 5.28 -4.00
CA GLU A 4 -5.35 5.27 -5.46
C GLU A 4 -3.99 5.46 -6.14
N SER A 5 -3.18 6.39 -5.63
CA SER A 5 -1.83 6.66 -6.15
C SER A 5 -0.73 5.84 -5.47
N GLY A 6 -0.97 5.31 -4.27
CA GLY A 6 0.05 4.65 -3.44
C GLY A 6 1.03 5.61 -2.79
N HIS A 7 0.78 6.93 -2.84
CA HIS A 7 1.68 7.90 -2.25
C HIS A 7 1.56 7.97 -0.72
N LEU A 8 2.71 7.93 -0.04
CA LEU A 8 2.89 8.52 1.28
C LEU A 8 3.42 9.94 1.10
N ALA A 9 2.62 10.93 1.45
CA ALA A 9 2.95 12.32 1.19
C ALA A 9 2.74 13.23 2.39
N GLN A 10 3.56 14.27 2.46
CA GLN A 10 3.39 15.42 3.33
C GLN A 10 2.76 16.56 2.55
N TYR A 11 1.77 17.21 3.13
CA TYR A 11 1.11 18.38 2.55
C TYR A 11 1.56 19.64 3.27
N ASN A 12 2.06 20.62 2.51
CA ASN A 12 2.36 21.95 3.03
C ASN A 12 1.15 22.86 2.78
N PRO A 13 0.41 23.27 3.82
CA PRO A 13 -0.80 24.09 3.66
C PRO A 13 -0.50 25.54 3.25
N VAL A 14 0.71 26.03 3.47
CA VAL A 14 1.09 27.43 3.14
C VAL A 14 1.34 27.57 1.64
N SER A 15 2.02 26.59 1.03
CA SER A 15 2.34 26.61 -0.40
C SER A 15 1.37 25.78 -1.26
N GLY A 16 0.49 24.99 -0.63
CA GLY A 16 -0.36 24.02 -1.33
C GLY A 16 0.43 22.87 -1.97
N SER A 17 1.68 22.65 -1.57
CA SER A 17 2.58 21.69 -2.21
C SER A 17 2.50 20.31 -1.55
N LEU A 18 2.58 19.27 -2.37
CA LEU A 18 2.64 17.89 -1.92
C LEU A 18 4.05 17.34 -2.10
N TYR A 19 4.59 16.71 -1.07
CA TYR A 19 5.91 16.07 -1.09
C TYR A 19 5.75 14.58 -0.83
N CYS A 20 6.06 13.76 -1.83
CA CYS A 20 5.94 12.31 -1.75
C CYS A 20 7.23 11.69 -1.23
N MET A 21 7.08 10.60 -0.48
CA MET A 21 8.17 9.78 0.03
C MET A 21 8.67 8.84 -1.07
N TYR A 22 9.97 8.83 -1.32
CA TYR A 22 10.63 7.97 -2.31
C TYR A 22 11.59 7.00 -1.61
N SER A 23 11.49 5.72 -1.95
CA SER A 23 12.46 4.69 -1.59
C SER A 23 13.72 4.76 -2.46
N ARG A 24 14.89 4.53 -1.85
CA ARG A 24 16.21 4.59 -2.50
C ARG A 24 17.14 3.43 -2.09
N VAL A 25 16.59 2.26 -1.76
CA VAL A 25 17.37 1.11 -1.25
C VAL A 25 18.42 0.63 -2.26
N GLY A 26 18.02 0.35 -3.50
CA GLY A 26 18.92 -0.10 -4.56
C GLY A 26 19.72 -1.35 -4.16
N SER A 27 21.05 -1.30 -4.36
CA SER A 27 21.95 -2.40 -4.02
C SER A 27 22.20 -2.55 -2.51
N TYR A 28 21.92 -1.53 -1.70
CA TYR A 28 22.17 -1.56 -0.25
C TYR A 28 21.16 -2.46 0.48
N ASN A 29 21.43 -2.75 1.75
CA ASN A 29 20.50 -3.47 2.62
C ASN A 29 19.34 -2.58 3.09
N TRP A 30 19.61 -1.29 3.24
CA TRP A 30 18.66 -0.27 3.63
C TRP A 30 19.14 1.09 3.13
N ASN A 31 18.25 2.06 3.01
CA ASN A 31 18.61 3.45 2.76
C ASN A 31 17.50 4.39 3.26
N TRP A 32 17.86 5.62 3.62
CA TRP A 32 16.92 6.67 4.01
C TRP A 32 15.94 6.97 2.88
N VAL A 33 14.69 7.29 3.26
CA VAL A 33 13.73 7.79 2.28
C VAL A 33 14.09 9.22 1.88
N THR A 34 13.69 9.61 0.68
CA THR A 34 13.84 10.99 0.19
C THR A 34 12.46 11.61 -0.03
N TRP A 35 12.34 12.92 0.14
CA TRP A 35 11.09 13.64 -0.08
C TRP A 35 11.27 14.55 -1.30
N ALA A 36 10.34 14.48 -2.25
CA ALA A 36 10.37 15.33 -3.44
C ALA A 36 8.97 15.82 -3.79
N LEU A 37 8.91 16.98 -4.43
CA LEU A 37 7.66 17.56 -4.93
C LEU A 37 6.98 16.56 -5.88
N CYS A 38 5.69 16.35 -5.68
CA CYS A 38 4.88 15.45 -6.50
C CYS A 38 3.48 16.03 -6.70
N SER A 39 2.74 15.46 -7.66
CA SER A 39 1.29 15.58 -7.73
C SER A 39 0.66 14.34 -7.10
N ASP A 40 -0.64 14.39 -6.82
CA ASP A 40 -1.40 13.24 -6.34
C ASP A 40 -1.95 12.35 -7.48
N ALA A 41 -1.36 12.47 -8.68
CA ALA A 41 -1.74 11.65 -9.82
C ALA A 41 -1.36 10.17 -9.58
N PRO A 42 -2.15 9.22 -10.13
CA PRO A 42 -1.77 7.81 -10.10
C PRO A 42 -0.39 7.59 -10.74
N ILE A 43 0.41 6.75 -10.09
CA ILE A 43 1.76 6.38 -10.55
C ILE A 43 1.84 4.89 -10.85
N SER A 44 2.82 4.49 -11.66
CA SER A 44 3.15 3.07 -11.84
C SER A 44 3.53 2.44 -10.50
N LYS A 45 3.15 1.18 -10.30
CA LYS A 45 3.55 0.40 -9.12
C LYS A 45 5.06 0.18 -9.03
N ASP A 46 5.80 0.33 -10.15
CA ASP A 46 7.27 0.25 -10.20
C ASP A 46 7.95 1.60 -9.89
N ASN A 47 7.18 2.64 -9.58
CA ASN A 47 7.73 3.95 -9.25
C ASN A 47 8.28 3.95 -7.82
N PRO A 48 9.47 4.53 -7.56
CA PRO A 48 10.03 4.58 -6.21
C PRO A 48 9.23 5.36 -5.15
N ALA A 49 8.22 6.15 -5.55
CA ALA A 49 7.26 6.79 -4.65
C ALA A 49 6.02 5.93 -4.34
N PHE A 50 5.87 4.77 -4.98
CA PHE A 50 4.78 3.86 -4.70
C PHE A 50 5.06 3.09 -3.39
N TRP A 51 4.10 3.17 -2.48
CA TRP A 51 4.09 2.42 -1.24
C TRP A 51 2.83 1.56 -1.16
N ASN A 52 3.01 0.29 -0.84
CA ASN A 52 1.92 -0.63 -0.60
C ASN A 52 1.73 -0.82 0.90
N VAL A 53 0.55 -0.51 1.39
CA VAL A 53 0.18 -0.73 2.79
C VAL A 53 -0.51 -2.10 2.86
N SER A 54 0.17 -3.11 3.43
CA SER A 54 -0.46 -4.38 3.76
C SER A 54 -1.18 -4.24 5.10
N TYR A 55 -2.49 -4.50 5.11
CA TYR A 55 -3.33 -4.44 6.31
C TYR A 55 -3.39 -5.83 6.93
N GLU A 56 -2.29 -6.25 7.54
CA GLU A 56 -2.13 -7.60 8.10
C GLU A 56 -2.83 -7.78 9.45
N THR A 57 -3.16 -6.69 10.14
CA THR A 57 -3.89 -6.71 11.42
C THR A 57 -5.07 -5.73 11.43
N GLU A 58 -5.89 -5.78 12.47
CA GLU A 58 -7.00 -4.84 12.68
C GLU A 58 -6.54 -3.41 13.00
N GLU A 59 -5.28 -3.26 13.41
CA GLU A 59 -4.68 -2.00 13.88
C GLU A 59 -3.73 -1.39 12.83
N GLY A 60 -3.31 -2.19 11.85
CA GLY A 60 -2.51 -1.76 10.72
C GLY A 60 -1.66 -2.86 10.14
N GLY A 61 -0.46 -2.52 9.65
CA GLY A 61 0.43 -3.52 9.11
C GLY A 61 1.69 -2.94 8.49
N MET A 62 2.35 -3.76 7.68
CA MET A 62 3.61 -3.41 7.07
C MET A 62 3.37 -2.49 5.87
N ILE A 63 4.21 -1.47 5.76
CA ILE A 63 4.27 -0.65 4.56
C ILE A 63 5.50 -1.09 3.79
N MET A 64 5.32 -1.42 2.53
CA MET A 64 6.40 -1.86 1.64
C MET A 64 6.56 -0.89 0.47
N ASP A 65 7.79 -0.73 -0.01
CA ASP A 65 8.04 0.02 -1.24
C ASP A 65 7.71 -0.82 -2.50
N TYR A 66 7.84 -0.19 -3.66
CA TYR A 66 7.70 -0.80 -4.98
C TYR A 66 8.52 -2.08 -5.24
N GLN A 67 9.57 -2.35 -4.45
CA GLN A 67 10.43 -3.54 -4.57
C GLN A 67 10.22 -4.53 -3.42
N GLY A 68 9.25 -4.30 -2.54
CA GLY A 68 8.97 -5.16 -1.39
C GLY A 68 9.92 -4.94 -0.20
N ASN A 69 10.64 -3.81 -0.13
CA ASN A 69 11.40 -3.44 1.06
C ASN A 69 10.47 -2.83 2.11
N ALA A 70 10.66 -3.18 3.38
CA ALA A 70 9.83 -2.68 4.46
C ALA A 70 10.21 -1.24 4.85
N LEU A 71 9.21 -0.38 4.99
CA LEU A 71 9.35 0.92 5.64
C LEU A 71 9.63 0.71 7.15
N ARG A 72 10.54 1.52 7.67
CA ARG A 72 11.00 1.49 9.05
C ARG A 72 11.20 2.88 9.58
N VAL A 73 11.04 3.03 10.89
CA VAL A 73 11.34 4.26 11.63
C VAL A 73 12.22 3.93 12.81
N ALA A 74 13.31 4.68 12.98
CA ALA A 74 14.20 4.53 14.13
C ALA A 74 13.49 5.03 15.40
N ARG A 75 13.42 4.18 16.44
CA ARG A 75 12.74 4.53 17.71
C ARG A 75 13.66 5.20 18.73
N TYR A 76 14.97 5.24 18.49
CA TYR A 76 15.94 5.93 19.36
C TYR A 76 17.12 6.51 18.53
N GLY A 77 18.05 7.18 19.22
CA GLY A 77 19.31 7.66 18.65
C GLY A 77 19.23 9.00 17.90
N PRO A 78 20.33 9.44 17.26
CA PRO A 78 20.40 10.74 16.60
C PRO A 78 19.41 10.93 15.44
N ASN A 79 19.01 9.84 14.79
CA ASN A 79 18.04 9.84 13.69
C ASN A 79 16.66 9.37 14.15
N TRP A 80 16.32 9.63 15.41
CA TRP A 80 15.01 9.31 15.97
C TRP A 80 13.87 9.88 15.10
N GLY A 81 12.88 9.05 14.79
CA GLY A 81 11.71 9.45 13.99
C GLY A 81 11.98 9.54 12.49
N VAL A 82 13.21 9.35 12.03
CA VAL A 82 13.53 9.38 10.59
C VAL A 82 13.18 8.04 9.94
N ALA A 83 12.46 8.11 8.83
CA ALA A 83 12.01 6.95 8.07
C ALA A 83 13.04 6.47 7.05
N TYR A 84 13.13 5.16 6.85
CA TYR A 84 13.99 4.51 5.87
C TYR A 84 13.35 3.21 5.37
N ALA A 85 13.80 2.73 4.20
CA ALA A 85 13.38 1.44 3.68
C ALA A 85 14.50 0.41 3.86
N ALA A 86 14.14 -0.84 4.15
CA ALA A 86 15.09 -1.93 4.35
C ALA A 86 14.61 -3.24 3.71
N LYS A 87 15.56 -4.01 3.15
CA LYS A 87 15.30 -5.34 2.60
C LYS A 87 14.77 -6.27 3.69
N LEU A 88 13.78 -7.10 3.37
CA LEU A 88 13.19 -8.05 4.30
C LEU A 88 14.25 -8.99 4.91
N SER A 89 15.23 -9.41 4.12
CA SER A 89 16.35 -10.26 4.56
C SER A 89 17.29 -9.59 5.58
N TYR A 90 17.26 -8.26 5.68
CA TYR A 90 18.09 -7.48 6.60
C TYR A 90 17.40 -7.21 7.94
N LEU A 91 16.07 -7.31 8.03
CA LEU A 91 15.30 -6.87 9.21
C LEU A 91 15.74 -7.53 10.53
N LYS A 92 16.14 -8.81 10.49
CA LYS A 92 16.64 -9.53 11.68
C LYS A 92 17.97 -8.97 12.20
N LYS A 93 18.79 -8.41 11.31
CA LYS A 93 20.08 -7.80 11.63
C LYS A 93 19.94 -6.32 11.97
N ASP A 94 18.83 -5.71 11.58
CA ASP A 94 18.54 -4.29 11.74
C ASP A 94 17.96 -3.96 13.13
N THR A 95 18.83 -4.06 14.13
CA THR A 95 18.49 -3.85 15.54
C THR A 95 19.03 -2.53 16.09
N THR A 96 19.89 -1.83 15.33
CA THR A 96 20.48 -0.56 15.73
C THR A 96 19.35 0.48 15.88
N TYR A 97 19.23 1.05 17.09
CA TYR A 97 18.17 1.99 17.48
C TYR A 97 16.74 1.43 17.54
N ASN A 98 16.61 0.11 17.70
CA ASN A 98 15.35 -0.62 17.87
C ASN A 98 14.26 -0.14 16.90
N PRO A 99 14.42 -0.27 15.57
CA PRO A 99 13.44 0.29 14.64
C PRO A 99 12.08 -0.40 14.74
N THR A 100 11.03 0.27 14.25
CA THR A 100 9.69 -0.31 14.08
C THR A 100 9.27 -0.32 12.62
N SER A 101 8.55 -1.37 12.22
CA SER A 101 7.82 -1.47 10.94
C SER A 101 6.31 -1.59 11.15
N LEU A 102 5.83 -1.49 12.40
CA LEU A 102 4.41 -1.50 12.70
C LEU A 102 3.87 -0.08 12.63
N PHE A 103 2.99 0.14 11.67
CA PHE A 103 2.33 1.43 11.46
C PHE A 103 0.85 1.30 11.78
N ILE A 104 0.35 2.23 12.59
CA ILE A 104 -1.07 2.38 12.86
C ILE A 104 -1.66 3.23 11.74
N VAL A 105 -2.74 2.74 11.14
CA VAL A 105 -3.45 3.41 10.05
C VAL A 105 -4.86 3.81 10.48
N ASP A 106 -5.41 4.83 9.83
CA ASP A 106 -6.77 5.28 10.14
C ASP A 106 -7.81 4.18 9.89
N ARG A 107 -8.78 4.05 10.79
CA ARG A 107 -9.83 3.03 10.70
C ARG A 107 -10.70 3.19 9.45
N ASN A 108 -10.93 4.41 8.97
CA ASN A 108 -11.68 4.63 7.74
C ASN A 108 -10.90 4.18 6.52
N LEU A 109 -9.58 4.39 6.50
CA LEU A 109 -8.71 3.86 5.45
C LEU A 109 -8.74 2.32 5.45
N LEU A 110 -8.63 1.69 6.62
CA LEU A 110 -8.79 0.23 6.78
C LEU A 110 -10.13 -0.27 6.23
N ASN A 111 -11.23 0.40 6.60
CA ASN A 111 -12.58 0.05 6.15
C ASN A 111 -12.73 0.22 4.63
N TRP A 112 -12.20 1.32 4.07
CA TRP A 112 -12.20 1.58 2.64
C TRP A 112 -11.46 0.48 1.88
N VAL A 113 -10.27 0.08 2.34
CA VAL A 113 -9.52 -0.99 1.66
C VAL A 113 -10.24 -2.33 1.74
N ARG A 114 -10.82 -2.67 2.89
CA ARG A 114 -11.67 -3.86 3.03
C ARG A 114 -12.84 -3.83 2.08
N TYR A 115 -13.49 -2.67 1.92
CA TYR A 115 -14.60 -2.49 0.99
C TYR A 115 -14.15 -2.69 -0.46
N THR A 116 -13.07 -2.03 -0.89
CA THR A 116 -12.55 -2.18 -2.27
C THR A 116 -12.09 -3.60 -2.57
N ALA A 117 -11.42 -4.27 -1.62
CA ALA A 117 -10.98 -5.66 -1.77
C ALA A 117 -12.15 -6.65 -1.79
N SER A 118 -13.20 -6.41 -1.00
CA SER A 118 -14.39 -7.27 -0.96
C SER A 118 -15.21 -7.18 -2.25
N ASN A 119 -15.23 -6.00 -2.90
CA ASN A 119 -15.87 -5.83 -4.21
C ASN A 119 -15.11 -6.54 -5.33
N LEU A 120 -13.78 -6.67 -5.22
CA LEU A 120 -12.97 -7.45 -6.15
C LEU A 120 -13.21 -8.96 -6.00
N GLY A 121 -13.56 -9.42 -4.80
CA GLY A 121 -13.86 -10.84 -4.50
C GLY A 121 -15.29 -11.31 -4.81
N LYS A 122 -16.16 -10.46 -5.38
CA LYS A 122 -17.58 -10.79 -5.64
C LYS A 122 -18.10 -10.27 -7.00
N THR A 123 -17.27 -10.31 -8.03
CA THR A 123 -17.76 -10.31 -9.44
C THR A 123 -17.83 -11.71 -10.04
N ASP A 124 -17.69 -12.76 -9.23
CA ASP A 124 -18.22 -14.06 -9.63
C ASP A 124 -19.76 -13.97 -9.66
N GLN A 125 -20.33 -14.48 -10.75
CA GLN A 125 -21.75 -14.46 -11.13
C GLN A 125 -22.71 -15.13 -10.13
N TYR A 126 -22.25 -15.46 -8.93
CA TYR A 126 -22.99 -16.25 -7.94
C TYR A 126 -22.85 -15.66 -6.54
N CYS A 127 -23.99 -15.21 -6.01
CA CYS A 127 -24.15 -14.74 -4.64
C CYS A 127 -24.57 -15.94 -3.77
N PRO A 128 -23.73 -16.44 -2.82
CA PRO A 128 -24.07 -17.61 -2.01
C PRO A 128 -24.93 -17.19 -0.81
N ALA A 129 -26.11 -16.63 -1.08
CA ALA A 129 -27.11 -16.32 -0.06
C ALA A 129 -28.50 -16.67 -0.59
N GLY A 130 -28.75 -17.98 -0.68
CA GLY A 130 -30.03 -18.55 -1.10
C GLY A 130 -29.88 -20.06 -1.16
N LYS A 131 -30.87 -20.78 -0.64
CA LYS A 131 -30.89 -22.25 -0.59
C LYS A 131 -30.62 -22.83 -1.99
N LYS A 132 -29.95 -23.99 -2.05
CA LYS A 132 -29.82 -24.78 -3.28
C LYS A 132 -31.21 -25.16 -3.80
N GLU A 133 -31.77 -24.37 -4.69
CA GLU A 133 -32.81 -24.83 -5.61
C GLU A 133 -32.18 -24.97 -6.99
N ASN A 134 -32.20 -26.21 -7.48
CA ASN A 134 -31.73 -26.57 -8.80
C ASN A 134 -32.66 -25.95 -9.85
N HIS A 135 -32.25 -24.83 -10.44
CA HIS A 135 -32.82 -24.39 -11.70
C HIS A 135 -31.74 -24.40 -12.77
N ASN A 136 -31.81 -25.43 -13.63
CA ASN A 136 -31.07 -25.48 -14.88
C ASN A 136 -31.53 -24.33 -15.78
N ILE A 137 -30.84 -23.18 -15.71
CA ILE A 137 -31.04 -22.08 -16.64
C ILE A 137 -29.86 -22.05 -17.59
N THR A 138 -30.07 -22.56 -18.80
CA THR A 138 -29.14 -22.40 -19.92
C THR A 138 -29.22 -20.96 -20.41
N ILE A 139 -28.25 -20.12 -20.06
CA ILE A 139 -28.14 -18.77 -20.63
C ILE A 139 -27.25 -18.84 -21.88
N LYS A 140 -27.85 -18.64 -23.06
CA LYS A 140 -27.12 -18.35 -24.30
C LYS A 140 -26.61 -16.91 -24.23
N GLY A 141 -25.31 -16.73 -23.95
CA GLY A 141 -24.65 -15.43 -24.04
C GLY A 141 -24.27 -15.09 -25.47
N ILE A 142 -24.85 -14.02 -26.03
CA ILE A 142 -24.35 -13.37 -27.24
C ILE A 142 -23.20 -12.45 -26.82
N TYR A 143 -21.97 -12.79 -27.20
CA TYR A 143 -20.81 -11.92 -27.04
C TYR A 143 -20.91 -10.78 -28.06
N HIS A 144 -21.16 -9.55 -27.60
CA HIS A 144 -20.76 -8.36 -28.35
C HIS A 144 -19.34 -7.98 -27.93
N ARG A 145 -18.38 -8.16 -28.84
CA ARG A 145 -17.06 -7.54 -28.76
C ARG A 145 -17.21 -6.04 -28.90
N ALA A 146 -16.55 -5.29 -28.02
CA ALA A 146 -16.08 -3.96 -28.33
C ALA A 146 -14.75 -3.75 -27.59
N PHE A 147 -13.66 -4.08 -28.29
CA PHE A 147 -12.39 -3.41 -28.10
C PHE A 147 -12.35 -2.27 -29.12
N ASN A 148 -12.08 -1.06 -28.65
CA ASN A 148 -11.11 -0.12 -29.21
C ASN A 148 -10.81 0.92 -28.13
#